data_AF-A0A1B8ACH4-F1
#
_entry.id   AF-A0A1B8ACH4-F1
#
_cell.length_a   1.000
_cell.length_b   1.000
_cell.length_c   1.000
_cell.angle_alpha   90.00
_cell.angle_beta   90.00
_cell.angle_gamma   90.00
#
_symmetry.space_group_name_H-M   'P 1'
#
loop_
_entity.id
_entity.type
_entity.pdbx_description
1 polymer ?
#
loop_
_entity_poly.entity_id
_entity_poly.type
_entity_poly.pdbx_seq_one_letter_code
_entity_poly.pdbx_strand_id
1 'polypeptide(L)'
;MLVAHNKAHDTPNNMDQQEPPEFILDVFTDPRSVRDVVKGILHTIFFHRFFPSLVPQTREVLDLTLPYVDDDELETMIEQRVAAFERQIDTQRSSGGTNNASGGSATGGRGQLVVQFFEKRRRKAWLSRGDEEVCWECWTIKVTVAEPRTESERAKVRRAMEQTLLTTAMKIVTFANTHKDHIPPITTQGTNPFPYKINLDQKEATGWATRMRIY
;
A
#
# COMPACT_ATOMS: atom_id res chain seq x y z
N MET A 1 17.60 -62.62 -4.05
CA MET A 1 18.36 -61.35 -3.92
C MET A 1 17.91 -60.43 -5.04
N LEU A 2 17.06 -59.46 -4.73
CA LEU A 2 16.60 -58.41 -5.64
C LEU A 2 16.69 -57.12 -4.84
N VAL A 3 17.65 -56.26 -5.15
CA VAL A 3 17.79 -54.92 -4.57
C VAL A 3 17.40 -53.93 -5.65
N ALA A 4 16.20 -53.38 -5.53
CA ALA A 4 15.75 -52.25 -6.35
C ALA A 4 16.45 -50.97 -5.85
N HIS A 5 17.16 -50.30 -6.75
CA HIS A 5 17.69 -48.97 -6.52
C HIS A 5 16.58 -47.94 -6.82
N ASN A 6 16.05 -47.30 -5.77
CA ASN A 6 15.22 -46.11 -5.89
C ASN A 6 16.11 -44.92 -6.27
N LYS A 7 15.93 -44.39 -7.48
CA LYS A 7 16.47 -43.10 -7.88
C LYS A 7 15.43 -42.05 -7.49
N ALA A 8 15.72 -41.26 -6.45
CA ALA A 8 14.90 -40.12 -6.07
C ALA A 8 14.88 -39.11 -7.23
N HIS A 9 13.66 -38.74 -7.65
CA HIS A 9 13.44 -37.60 -8.52
C HIS A 9 13.61 -36.33 -7.67
N ASP A 10 14.72 -35.62 -7.86
CA ASP A 10 14.85 -34.22 -7.45
C ASP A 10 13.91 -33.39 -8.33
N THR A 11 12.80 -32.94 -7.75
CA THR A 11 11.99 -31.86 -8.31
C THR A 11 12.77 -30.55 -8.22
N PRO A 12 12.99 -29.81 -9.32
CA PRO A 12 13.62 -28.50 -9.25
C PRO A 12 12.71 -27.56 -8.46
N ASN A 13 13.29 -26.96 -7.42
CA ASN A 13 12.63 -26.03 -6.52
C ASN A 13 12.14 -24.83 -7.33
N ASN A 14 10.82 -24.68 -7.47
CA ASN A 14 10.16 -23.57 -8.15
C ASN A 14 10.24 -22.32 -7.25
N MET A 15 11.44 -21.75 -7.09
CA MET A 15 11.70 -20.60 -6.21
C MET A 15 11.27 -19.25 -6.82
N ASP A 16 10.62 -19.24 -7.99
CA ASP A 16 10.34 -18.02 -8.76
C ASP A 16 8.89 -17.49 -8.63
N GLN A 17 8.05 -18.06 -7.77
CA GLN A 17 6.62 -17.66 -7.63
C GLN A 17 6.13 -17.54 -6.18
N GLN A 18 6.98 -17.11 -5.26
CA GLN A 18 6.46 -16.72 -3.94
C GLN A 18 5.70 -15.39 -4.09
N GLU A 19 4.44 -15.35 -3.66
CA GLU A 19 3.67 -14.11 -3.65
C GLU A 19 4.43 -13.04 -2.83
N PRO A 20 4.50 -11.80 -3.32
CA PRO A 20 5.22 -10.75 -2.60
C PRO A 20 4.59 -10.53 -1.22
N PRO A 21 5.39 -10.25 -0.18
CA PRO A 21 4.86 -9.91 1.13
C PRO A 21 3.89 -8.72 1.03
N GLU A 22 2.73 -8.86 1.68
CA GLU A 22 1.71 -7.82 1.78
C GLU A 22 1.64 -7.30 3.23
N PHE A 23 1.79 -5.99 3.38
CA PHE A 23 1.67 -5.31 4.66
C PHE A 23 0.38 -4.48 4.70
N ILE A 24 -0.50 -4.81 5.65
CA ILE A 24 -1.79 -4.14 5.79
C ILE A 24 -1.73 -3.11 6.91
N LEU A 25 -2.08 -1.88 6.58
CA LEU A 25 -2.15 -0.72 7.47
C LEU A 25 -3.60 -0.26 7.58
N ASP A 26 -4.15 -0.28 8.79
CA ASP A 26 -5.47 0.26 9.07
C ASP A 26 -5.35 1.69 9.59
N VAL A 27 -6.10 2.60 8.99
CA VAL A 27 -6.02 4.04 9.22
C VAL A 27 -7.41 4.58 9.47
N PHE A 28 -7.51 5.48 10.43
CA PHE A 28 -8.73 6.17 10.80
C PHE A 28 -8.52 7.67 10.68
N THR A 29 -9.45 8.37 10.01
CA THR A 29 -9.38 9.81 9.75
C THR A 29 -10.77 10.44 9.76
N ASP A 30 -10.84 11.77 9.81
CA ASP A 30 -12.01 12.56 9.44
C ASP A 30 -11.90 13.05 7.98
N PRO A 31 -12.98 13.59 7.38
CA PRO A 31 -12.98 14.05 6.00
C PRO A 31 -11.99 15.17 5.70
N ARG A 32 -11.68 16.03 6.68
CA ARG A 32 -10.81 17.19 6.48
C ARG A 32 -9.34 16.79 6.45
N SER A 33 -9.01 15.66 7.07
CA SER A 33 -7.64 15.22 7.29
C SER A 33 -7.24 14.05 6.40
N VAL A 34 -8.15 13.53 5.55
CA VAL A 34 -7.88 12.39 4.65
C VAL A 34 -6.61 12.64 3.84
N ARG A 35 -6.51 13.80 3.17
CA ARG A 35 -5.35 14.16 2.36
C ARG A 35 -4.05 14.05 3.14
N ASP A 36 -3.95 14.80 4.23
CA ASP A 36 -2.69 14.96 4.97
C ASP A 36 -2.28 13.65 5.65
N VAL A 37 -3.24 12.91 6.21
CA VAL A 37 -2.99 11.61 6.85
C VAL A 37 -2.50 10.58 5.83
N VAL A 38 -3.18 10.43 4.68
CA VAL A 38 -2.78 9.46 3.66
C VAL A 38 -1.43 9.85 3.04
N LYS A 39 -1.21 11.13 2.77
CA LYS A 39 0.07 11.64 2.27
C LYS A 39 1.20 11.36 3.25
N GLY A 40 1.02 11.64 4.54
CA GLY A 40 2.01 11.35 5.58
C GLY A 40 2.38 9.87 5.65
N ILE A 41 1.41 8.97 5.52
CA ILE A 41 1.63 7.52 5.48
C ILE A 41 2.41 7.10 4.24
N LEU A 42 2.05 7.64 3.06
CA LEU A 42 2.76 7.34 1.81
C LEU A 42 4.22 7.78 1.88
N HIS A 43 4.52 9.02 2.30
CA HIS A 43 5.91 9.45 2.49
C HIS A 43 6.65 8.60 3.54
N THR A 44 5.96 8.15 4.59
CA THR A 44 6.58 7.27 5.59
C THR A 44 6.95 5.90 4.98
N ILE A 45 6.12 5.33 4.11
CA ILE A 45 6.46 4.10 3.37
C ILE A 45 7.64 4.35 2.43
N PHE A 46 7.56 5.40 1.61
CA PHE A 46 8.61 5.71 0.64
C PHE A 46 9.95 6.06 1.31
N PHE A 47 9.96 6.69 2.47
CA PHE A 47 11.21 6.94 3.21
C PHE A 47 11.98 5.63 3.50
N HIS A 48 11.29 4.50 3.67
CA HIS A 48 11.90 3.20 3.94
C HIS A 48 12.16 2.35 2.68
N ARG A 49 11.64 2.76 1.52
CA ARG A 49 11.58 1.94 0.29
C ARG A 49 11.91 2.70 -1.00
N PHE A 50 12.28 3.97 -0.90
CA PHE A 50 12.78 4.80 -1.98
C PHE A 50 14.30 4.89 -1.82
N PHE A 51 15.03 4.27 -2.75
CA PHE A 51 16.47 4.06 -2.64
C PHE A 51 17.40 5.08 -3.34
N PRO A 52 16.92 6.19 -3.95
CA PRO A 52 17.79 7.33 -4.21
C PRO A 52 18.43 7.85 -2.92
N SER A 53 19.51 8.62 -3.06
CA SER A 53 20.08 9.34 -1.92
C SER A 53 19.12 10.45 -1.50
N LEU A 54 18.67 10.40 -0.25
CA LEU A 54 17.75 11.38 0.33
C LEU A 54 18.44 12.18 1.44
N VAL A 55 18.11 13.46 1.52
CA VAL A 55 18.38 14.25 2.72
C VAL A 55 17.22 14.00 3.71
N PRO A 56 17.49 13.60 4.96
CA PRO A 56 16.43 13.41 5.95
C PRO A 56 15.64 14.69 6.16
N GLN A 57 14.33 14.62 5.93
CA GLN A 57 13.40 15.70 6.18
C GLN A 57 12.17 15.16 6.93
N THR A 58 11.43 16.07 7.56
CA THR A 58 10.22 15.74 8.32
C THR A 58 9.12 16.73 8.05
N ARG A 59 7.87 16.30 8.26
CA ARG A 59 6.69 17.16 8.16
C ARG A 59 5.71 16.86 9.28
N GLU A 60 5.03 17.90 9.75
CA GLU A 60 3.94 17.77 10.71
C GLU A 60 2.67 17.28 10.02
N VAL A 61 2.10 16.20 10.56
CA VAL A 61 0.80 15.66 10.18
C VAL A 61 0.04 15.40 11.46
N LEU A 62 -1.07 16.12 11.66
CA LEU A 62 -1.73 16.19 12.96
C LEU A 62 -0.75 16.71 14.03
N ASP A 63 -0.55 15.97 15.12
CA ASP A 63 0.40 16.31 16.21
C ASP A 63 1.64 15.40 16.16
N LEU A 64 1.99 14.90 14.97
CA LEU A 64 3.11 13.99 14.75
C LEU A 64 4.08 14.53 13.70
N THR A 65 5.36 14.46 14.02
CA THR A 65 6.47 14.69 13.09
C THR A 65 6.79 13.38 12.35
N LEU A 66 6.46 13.30 11.06
CA LEU A 66 6.69 12.12 10.22
C LEU A 66 7.82 12.36 9.21
N PRO A 67 8.55 11.31 8.78
CA PRO A 67 9.56 11.44 7.74
C PRO A 67 8.94 11.85 6.40
N TYR A 68 9.69 12.65 5.65
CA TYR A 68 9.31 13.18 4.35
C TYR A 68 10.39 12.87 3.31
N VAL A 69 9.96 12.66 2.07
CA VAL A 69 10.83 12.43 0.92
C VAL A 69 10.68 13.61 -0.01
N ASP A 70 11.74 14.41 -0.13
CA ASP A 70 11.81 15.61 -0.96
C ASP A 70 12.23 15.23 -2.39
N ASP A 71 11.26 14.75 -3.16
CA ASP A 71 11.41 14.35 -4.56
C ASP A 71 10.16 14.78 -5.35
N ASP A 72 10.36 15.65 -6.35
CA ASP A 72 9.26 16.30 -7.10
C ASP A 72 8.38 15.29 -7.87
N GLU A 73 8.98 14.23 -8.42
CA GLU A 73 8.26 13.21 -9.19
C GLU A 73 7.37 12.37 -8.26
N LEU A 74 7.94 11.94 -7.13
CA LEU A 74 7.22 11.20 -6.11
C LEU A 74 6.11 12.06 -5.48
N GLU A 75 6.40 13.30 -5.11
CA GLU A 75 5.44 14.25 -4.54
C GLU A 75 4.26 14.46 -5.49
N THR A 76 4.53 14.68 -6.79
CA THR A 76 3.49 14.82 -7.82
C THR A 76 2.64 13.57 -7.93
N MET A 77 3.26 12.38 -7.92
CA MET A 77 2.52 11.11 -7.99
C MET A 77 1.65 10.91 -6.75
N ILE A 78 2.17 11.17 -5.55
CA ILE A 78 1.43 11.07 -4.29
C ILE A 78 0.23 12.03 -4.32
N GLU A 79 0.42 13.30 -4.68
CA GLU A 79 -0.66 14.29 -4.72
C GLU A 79 -1.76 13.89 -5.70
N GLN A 80 -1.41 13.41 -6.89
CA GLN A 80 -2.39 12.95 -7.88
C GLN A 80 -3.23 11.77 -7.36
N ARG A 81 -2.59 10.81 -6.69
CA ARG A 81 -3.25 9.60 -6.19
C ARG A 81 -4.09 9.87 -4.96
N VAL A 82 -3.62 10.72 -4.05
CA VAL A 82 -4.39 11.18 -2.90
C VAL A 82 -5.61 11.99 -3.35
N ALA A 83 -5.46 12.91 -4.30
CA ALA A 83 -6.59 13.67 -4.85
C ALA A 83 -7.63 12.77 -5.54
N ALA A 84 -7.19 11.73 -6.26
CA ALA A 84 -8.09 10.73 -6.82
C ALA A 84 -8.82 9.94 -5.72
N PHE A 85 -8.11 9.61 -4.64
CA PHE A 85 -8.64 8.84 -3.52
C PHE A 85 -9.70 9.60 -2.73
N GLU A 86 -9.48 10.89 -2.47
CA GLU A 86 -10.47 11.78 -1.83
C GLU A 86 -11.77 11.80 -2.64
N ARG A 87 -11.69 12.01 -3.96
CA ARG A 87 -12.87 12.01 -4.84
C ARG A 87 -13.62 10.68 -4.81
N GLN A 88 -12.90 9.56 -4.76
CA GLN A 88 -13.51 8.23 -4.66
C GLN A 88 -14.29 8.07 -3.36
N ILE A 89 -13.67 8.45 -2.22
CA ILE A 89 -14.31 8.40 -0.91
C ILE A 89 -15.53 9.32 -0.87
N ASP A 90 -15.43 10.54 -1.38
CA ASP A 90 -16.55 11.51 -1.41
C ASP A 90 -17.76 10.98 -2.19
N THR A 91 -17.48 10.32 -3.31
CA THR A 91 -18.51 9.66 -4.14
C THR A 91 -19.19 8.53 -3.38
N GLN A 92 -18.40 7.67 -2.71
CA GLN A 92 -18.95 6.58 -1.90
C GLN A 92 -19.82 7.10 -0.75
N ARG A 93 -19.37 8.16 -0.06
CA ARG A 93 -20.13 8.80 1.01
C ARG A 93 -21.45 9.40 0.53
N SER A 94 -21.45 10.01 -0.66
CA SER A 94 -22.64 10.61 -1.26
C SER A 94 -23.62 9.57 -1.82
N SER A 95 -23.11 8.41 -2.28
CA SER A 95 -23.93 7.31 -2.85
C SER A 95 -24.50 6.34 -1.81
N GLY A 96 -23.93 6.28 -0.59
CA GLY A 96 -24.40 5.42 0.51
C GLY A 96 -25.72 5.84 1.16
N GLY A 97 -26.38 6.89 0.65
CA GLY A 97 -27.64 7.41 1.16
C GLY A 97 -28.91 6.68 0.71
N THR A 98 -28.82 5.63 -0.12
CA THR A 98 -30.02 5.01 -0.73
C THR A 98 -30.34 3.57 -0.35
N ASN A 99 -29.51 2.81 0.38
CA ASN A 99 -29.89 1.44 0.77
C ASN A 99 -29.35 1.03 2.16
N ASN A 100 -30.26 0.52 2.99
CA ASN A 100 -30.09 -0.09 4.32
C ASN A 100 -30.15 0.82 5.56
N ALA A 101 -31.40 1.14 5.93
CA ALA A 101 -31.79 1.31 7.33
C ALA A 101 -31.77 -0.07 8.04
N SER A 102 -30.63 -0.46 8.63
CA SER A 102 -30.59 -1.36 9.79
C SER A 102 -29.17 -1.46 10.35
N GLY A 103 -28.99 -1.04 11.61
CA GLY A 103 -27.75 -1.21 12.38
C GLY A 103 -26.93 0.07 12.50
N GLY A 104 -26.89 0.65 13.70
CA GLY A 104 -26.19 1.90 14.02
C GLY A 104 -24.66 1.80 13.98
N SER A 105 -24.09 1.65 12.78
CA SER A 105 -22.65 1.72 12.53
C SER A 105 -22.35 2.89 11.59
N ALA A 106 -21.29 3.65 11.91
CA ALA A 106 -20.96 4.97 11.40
C ALA A 106 -21.22 5.19 9.90
N THR A 107 -21.82 6.33 9.55
CA THR A 107 -22.09 6.84 8.19
C THR A 107 -20.82 7.26 7.43
N GLY A 108 -19.71 6.58 7.69
CA GLY A 108 -18.38 6.95 7.23
C GLY A 108 -17.99 6.38 5.87
N GLY A 109 -17.11 7.07 5.15
CA GLY A 109 -16.49 6.56 3.93
C GLY A 109 -15.41 5.52 4.23
N ARG A 110 -15.22 4.55 3.33
CA ARG A 110 -14.10 3.60 3.41
C ARG A 110 -13.44 3.47 2.05
N GLY A 111 -12.12 3.45 2.02
CA GLY A 111 -11.35 3.26 0.81
C GLY A 111 -10.03 2.58 1.09
N GLN A 112 -9.32 2.17 0.05
CA GLN A 112 -7.98 1.62 0.18
C GLN A 112 -7.06 2.06 -0.96
N LEU A 113 -5.78 2.22 -0.61
CA LEU A 113 -4.68 2.42 -1.56
C LEU A 113 -3.71 1.25 -1.44
N VAL A 114 -3.08 0.88 -2.55
CA VAL A 114 -2.05 -0.15 -2.59
C VAL A 114 -0.79 0.44 -3.20
N VAL A 115 0.30 0.43 -2.45
CA VAL A 115 1.66 0.75 -2.94
C VAL A 115 2.35 -0.56 -3.28
N GLN A 116 2.94 -0.66 -4.47
CA GLN A 116 3.65 -1.84 -4.93
C GLN A 116 5.03 -1.46 -5.41
N PHE A 117 6.04 -2.25 -5.04
CA PHE A 117 7.42 -2.10 -5.48
C PHE A 117 7.82 -3.27 -6.39
N PHE A 118 8.54 -2.96 -7.46
CA PHE A 118 8.87 -3.91 -8.53
C PHE A 118 10.38 -4.02 -8.75
N GLU A 119 10.78 -5.16 -9.30
CA GLU A 119 12.13 -5.43 -9.78
C GLU A 119 12.07 -5.60 -11.30
N LYS A 120 12.95 -4.91 -12.03
CA LYS A 120 13.12 -5.14 -13.47
C LYS A 120 14.00 -6.37 -13.68
N ARG A 121 13.42 -7.45 -14.19
CA ARG A 121 14.10 -8.69 -14.55
C ARG A 121 14.25 -8.83 -16.05
N ARG A 122 15.47 -9.10 -16.51
CA ARG A 122 15.72 -9.47 -17.90
C ARG A 122 15.43 -10.96 -18.07
N ARG A 123 14.44 -11.32 -18.89
CA ARG A 123 14.16 -12.73 -19.19
C ARG A 123 15.34 -13.37 -19.94
N LYS A 124 15.80 -14.52 -19.45
CA LYS A 124 16.82 -15.38 -20.10
C LYS A 124 16.19 -16.37 -21.10
N ALA A 125 15.13 -15.97 -21.81
CA ALA A 125 14.50 -16.79 -22.83
C ALA A 125 14.96 -16.32 -24.22
N TRP A 126 15.66 -17.18 -24.96
CA TRP A 126 16.22 -16.90 -26.29
C TRP A 126 15.18 -16.45 -27.36
N LEU A 127 13.88 -16.59 -27.07
CA LEU A 127 12.77 -16.24 -27.97
C LEU A 127 11.89 -15.07 -27.50
N SER A 128 12.11 -14.54 -26.29
CA SER A 128 11.33 -13.42 -25.77
C SER A 128 12.26 -12.30 -25.34
N ARG A 129 12.36 -11.26 -26.19
CA ARG A 129 12.95 -9.98 -25.80
C ARG A 129 11.89 -9.18 -25.06
N GLY A 130 12.04 -9.03 -23.75
CA GLY A 130 11.21 -8.14 -22.94
C GLY A 130 11.76 -8.04 -21.53
N ASP A 131 11.80 -6.82 -21.01
CA ASP A 131 11.99 -6.58 -19.58
C ASP A 131 10.68 -6.91 -18.87
N GLU A 132 10.76 -7.64 -17.76
CA GLU A 132 9.61 -7.98 -16.91
C GLU A 132 9.71 -7.19 -15.60
N GLU A 133 8.59 -6.66 -15.11
CA GLU A 133 8.48 -6.10 -13.77
C GLU A 133 7.84 -7.13 -12.83
N VAL A 134 8.60 -7.60 -11.84
CA VAL A 134 8.10 -8.52 -10.82
C VAL A 134 7.87 -7.75 -9.53
N CYS A 135 6.64 -7.78 -9.00
CA CYS A 135 6.32 -7.16 -7.72
C CYS A 135 7.03 -7.94 -6.60
N TRP A 136 7.81 -7.24 -5.76
CA TRP A 136 8.53 -7.85 -4.64
C TRP A 136 8.00 -7.40 -3.27
N GLU A 137 7.14 -6.38 -3.20
CA GLU A 137 6.52 -5.94 -1.95
C GLU A 137 5.23 -5.14 -2.20
N CYS A 138 4.22 -5.35 -1.36
CA CYS A 138 2.93 -4.65 -1.39
C CYS A 138 2.59 -4.03 -0.03
N TRP A 139 2.10 -2.78 -0.02
CA TRP A 139 1.54 -2.11 1.15
C TRP A 139 0.09 -1.71 0.88
N THR A 140 -0.84 -2.27 1.64
CA THR A 140 -2.27 -1.98 1.54
C THR A 140 -2.69 -1.06 2.68
N ILE A 141 -3.06 0.17 2.34
CA ILE A 141 -3.51 1.21 3.27
C ILE A 141 -5.04 1.23 3.25
N LYS A 142 -5.67 0.71 4.30
CA LYS A 142 -7.12 0.72 4.49
C LYS A 142 -7.53 1.94 5.29
N VAL A 143 -8.31 2.83 4.70
CA VAL A 143 -8.72 4.10 5.30
C VAL A 143 -10.20 4.06 5.65
N THR A 144 -10.52 4.30 6.91
CA THR A 144 -11.88 4.53 7.41
C THR A 144 -12.05 5.99 7.78
N VAL A 145 -13.09 6.63 7.24
CA VAL A 145 -13.39 8.04 7.44
C VAL A 145 -14.61 8.18 8.35
N ALA A 146 -14.45 8.74 9.55
CA ALA A 146 -15.57 9.02 10.44
C ALA A 146 -16.14 10.43 10.22
N GLU A 147 -17.46 10.56 10.32
CA GLU A 147 -18.16 11.85 10.19
C GLU A 147 -18.69 12.33 11.56
N PRO A 148 -17.86 13.02 12.36
CA PRO A 148 -18.29 13.53 13.65
C PRO A 148 -19.31 14.67 13.47
N ARG A 149 -20.46 14.57 14.14
CA ARG A 149 -21.56 15.54 14.04
C ARG A 149 -21.46 16.62 15.09
N THR A 150 -20.97 16.27 16.29
CA THR A 150 -20.82 17.20 17.42
C THR A 150 -19.36 17.58 17.68
N GLU A 151 -19.15 18.67 18.44
CA GLU A 151 -17.80 19.09 18.84
C GLU A 151 -17.12 18.08 19.75
N SER A 152 -17.87 17.45 20.65
CA SER A 152 -17.37 16.39 21.53
C SER A 152 -16.90 15.17 20.72
N GLU A 153 -17.64 14.79 19.67
CA GLU A 153 -17.22 13.72 18.76
C GLU A 153 -15.97 14.11 17.96
N ARG A 154 -15.90 15.36 17.47
CA ARG A 154 -14.71 15.86 16.76
C ARG A 154 -13.46 15.74 17.61
N ALA A 155 -13.52 16.14 18.88
CA ALA A 155 -12.40 16.02 19.80
C ALA A 155 -12.00 14.55 20.09
N LYS A 156 -12.96 13.62 20.11
CA LYS A 156 -12.66 12.17 20.26
C LYS A 156 -12.03 11.61 18.98
N VAL A 157 -12.58 11.94 17.82
CA VAL A 157 -12.07 11.53 16.51
C VAL A 157 -10.64 12.03 16.32
N ARG A 158 -10.35 13.31 16.60
CA ARG A 158 -9.00 13.89 16.50
C ARG A 158 -7.95 13.10 17.29
N ARG A 159 -8.23 12.75 18.56
CA ARG A 159 -7.34 11.93 19.39
C ARG A 159 -7.17 10.51 18.86
N ALA A 160 -8.25 9.88 18.40
CA ALA A 160 -8.20 8.55 17.82
C ALA A 160 -7.37 8.51 16.52
N MET A 161 -7.45 9.58 15.72
CA MET A 161 -6.66 9.73 14.50
C MET A 161 -5.17 9.86 14.78
N GLU A 162 -4.77 10.70 15.73
CA GLU A 162 -3.37 10.82 16.15
C GLU A 162 -2.82 9.47 16.62
N GLN A 163 -3.54 8.79 17.50
CA GLN A 163 -3.12 7.50 18.02
C GLN A 163 -2.99 6.44 16.91
N THR A 164 -3.94 6.43 15.97
CA THR A 164 -3.92 5.49 14.84
C THR A 164 -2.77 5.80 13.89
N LEU A 165 -2.54 7.09 13.57
CA LEU A 165 -1.43 7.51 12.72
C LEU A 165 -0.08 7.15 13.33
N LEU A 166 0.12 7.40 14.63
CA LEU A 166 1.33 7.00 15.35
C LEU A 166 1.55 5.49 15.29
N THR A 167 0.50 4.72 15.58
CA THR A 167 0.55 3.25 15.54
C THR A 167 0.91 2.75 14.14
N THR A 168 0.33 3.36 13.10
CA THR A 168 0.60 3.01 11.70
C THR A 168 2.02 3.38 11.28
N ALA A 169 2.54 4.54 11.68
CA ALA A 169 3.94 4.91 11.43
C ALA A 169 4.91 3.90 12.07
N MET A 170 4.68 3.52 13.32
CA MET A 170 5.49 2.51 14.00
C MET A 170 5.36 1.12 13.37
N LYS A 171 4.18 0.75 12.85
CA LYS A 171 3.98 -0.47 12.06
C LYS A 171 4.81 -0.45 10.78
N ILE A 172 4.86 0.67 10.05
CA ILE A 172 5.70 0.80 8.85
C ILE A 172 7.16 0.55 9.20
N VAL A 173 7.69 1.21 10.24
CA VAL A 173 9.06 1.00 10.70
C VAL A 173 9.30 -0.48 11.06
N THR A 174 8.35 -1.10 11.75
CA THR A 174 8.45 -2.50 12.18
C THR A 174 8.49 -3.44 10.97
N PHE A 175 7.54 -3.33 10.04
CA PHE A 175 7.50 -4.16 8.82
C PHE A 175 8.73 -3.93 7.95
N ALA A 176 9.13 -2.67 7.76
CA ALA A 176 10.28 -2.30 6.94
C ALA A 176 11.59 -2.92 7.45
N ASN A 177 11.79 -2.95 8.77
CA ASN A 177 12.99 -3.50 9.40
C ASN A 177 12.98 -5.03 9.51
N THR A 178 11.80 -5.62 9.77
CA THR A 178 11.66 -7.08 9.91
C THR A 178 11.72 -7.81 8.57
N HIS A 179 11.32 -7.13 7.48
CA HIS A 179 11.28 -7.68 6.13
C HIS A 179 12.23 -6.86 5.25
N LYS A 180 13.53 -6.90 5.55
CA LYS A 180 14.56 -6.28 4.71
C LYS A 180 15.26 -7.29 3.80
N ASP A 181 15.20 -8.57 4.16
CA ASP A 181 15.94 -9.63 3.49
C ASP A 181 15.35 -10.01 2.12
N HIS A 182 14.10 -9.59 1.83
CA HIS A 182 13.45 -9.82 0.53
C HIS A 182 13.64 -8.66 -0.46
N ILE A 183 14.33 -7.57 -0.06
CA ILE A 183 14.64 -6.46 -0.97
C ILE A 183 15.60 -6.98 -2.05
N PRO A 184 15.28 -6.85 -3.35
CA PRO A 184 16.14 -7.36 -4.41
C PRO A 184 17.51 -6.66 -4.44
N PRO A 185 18.54 -7.29 -5.05
CA PRO A 185 19.84 -6.64 -5.22
C PRO A 185 19.75 -5.38 -6.09
N ILE A 186 20.38 -4.30 -5.66
CA ILE A 186 20.50 -3.08 -6.46
C ILE A 186 21.56 -3.31 -7.55
N THR A 187 21.13 -3.31 -8.81
CA THR A 187 22.00 -3.58 -9.98
C THR A 187 22.28 -2.35 -10.84
N THR A 188 21.64 -1.22 -10.54
CA THR A 188 21.76 0.05 -11.28
C THR A 188 22.21 1.18 -10.35
N GLN A 189 22.92 2.17 -10.89
CA GLN A 189 23.33 3.38 -10.17
C GLN A 189 22.55 4.61 -10.64
N GLY A 190 22.34 5.58 -9.75
CA GLY A 190 21.92 6.95 -10.09
C GLY A 190 20.43 7.26 -10.01
N THR A 191 19.54 6.30 -10.28
CA THR A 191 18.08 6.46 -10.16
C THR A 191 17.48 5.43 -9.22
N ASN A 192 16.23 5.63 -8.80
CA ASN A 192 15.52 4.65 -7.99
C ASN A 192 15.49 3.27 -8.70
N PRO A 193 16.14 2.23 -8.15
CA PRO A 193 16.30 0.94 -8.81
C PRO A 193 15.02 0.12 -8.90
N PHE A 194 14.03 0.42 -8.05
CA PHE A 194 12.78 -0.34 -7.95
C PHE A 194 11.59 0.51 -8.40
N PRO A 195 11.00 0.23 -9.59
CA PRO A 195 9.77 0.89 -9.99
C PRO A 195 8.67 0.70 -8.95
N TYR A 196 7.74 1.66 -8.87
CA TYR A 196 6.64 1.60 -7.93
C TYR A 196 5.33 2.06 -8.57
N LYS A 197 4.22 1.60 -8.00
CA LYS A 197 2.86 1.99 -8.41
C LYS A 197 2.02 2.26 -7.16
N ILE A 198 1.19 3.29 -7.20
CA ILE A 198 0.15 3.58 -6.20
C ILE A 198 -1.19 3.41 -6.90
N ASN A 199 -1.93 2.38 -6.51
CA ASN A 199 -3.23 2.04 -7.07
C ASN A 199 -4.33 2.27 -6.05
N LEU A 200 -5.50 2.69 -6.51
CA LEU A 200 -6.70 2.75 -5.68
C LEU A 200 -7.45 1.44 -5.94
N ASP A 201 -7.66 0.63 -4.91
CA ASP A 201 -8.33 -0.67 -5.11
C ASP A 201 -9.84 -0.54 -4.86
N GLN A 202 -10.62 -0.68 -5.93
CA GLN A 202 -12.08 -0.66 -5.91
C GLN A 202 -12.63 -2.05 -5.55
N LYS A 203 -12.24 -2.60 -4.40
CA LYS A 203 -12.68 -3.95 -4.02
C LYS A 203 -14.02 -3.89 -3.29
N GLU A 204 -15.09 -3.80 -4.09
CA GLU A 204 -16.39 -4.41 -3.78
C GLU A 204 -17.25 -4.74 -5.03
N ALA A 205 -16.77 -4.57 -6.28
CA ALA A 205 -17.59 -4.83 -7.47
C ALA A 205 -17.09 -5.93 -8.44
N THR A 206 -15.81 -6.35 -8.43
CA THR A 206 -15.24 -7.10 -9.58
C THR A 206 -14.51 -8.40 -9.23
N GLY A 207 -14.34 -8.74 -7.96
CA GLY A 207 -13.57 -9.94 -7.55
C GLY A 207 -14.22 -11.29 -7.87
N TRP A 208 -15.55 -11.35 -8.03
CA TRP A 208 -16.28 -12.59 -8.33
C TRP A 208 -16.65 -12.72 -9.82
N ALA A 209 -16.79 -11.61 -10.54
CA ALA A 209 -17.26 -11.60 -11.92
C ALA A 209 -16.19 -12.03 -12.94
N THR A 210 -14.90 -11.80 -12.65
CA THR A 210 -13.81 -12.16 -13.58
C THR A 210 -13.47 -13.65 -13.53
N ARG A 211 -13.77 -14.36 -12.43
CA ARG A 211 -13.50 -15.80 -12.29
C ARG A 211 -14.55 -16.71 -12.95
N MET A 212 -15.76 -16.22 -13.23
CA MET A 212 -16.82 -17.02 -13.88
C MET A 212 -16.90 -16.85 -15.40
N ARG A 213 -16.03 -16.04 -16.02
CA ARG A 213 -16.05 -15.82 -17.49
C ARG A 213 -15.03 -16.64 -18.25
N ILE A 214 -14.26 -17.48 -17.55
CA ILE A 214 -13.33 -18.44 -18.13
C ILE A 214 -13.82 -19.83 -17.72
N TYR A 215 -14.94 -20.28 -18.28
CA TYR A 215 -15.27 -21.68 -18.56
C TYR A 215 -16.44 -21.71 -19.55
#